data_AF-A0A6I9NUY4-F1
#
_entry.id   AF-A0A6I9NUY4-F1
#
_cell.length_a   1.000
_cell.length_b   1.000
_cell.length_c   1.000
_cell.angle_alpha   90.00
_cell.angle_beta   90.00
_cell.angle_gamma   90.00
#
_symmetry.space_group_name_H-M   'P 1'
#
loop_
_entity.id
_entity.type
_entity.pdbx_description
1 polymer ?
#
loop_
_entity_poly.entity_id
_entity_poly.type
_entity_poly.pdbx_seq_one_letter_code
_entity_poly.pdbx_strand_id
1 'polypeptide(L)'
;MPSYSELRKTNHFYYFIKFTLNIYSMLFSLMGLCVLCVGVYAEVERQKNRTLEGLFLAPAVVLILLGLVMFTVSVVGMVGSLRDNKTLLHMVRRSSLLLLLML
;
A
#
# COMPACT_ATOMS: atom_id res chain seq x y z
N MET A 1 -10.09 29.89 -27.56
CA MET A 1 -8.86 29.91 -26.75
C MET A 1 -9.28 30.00 -25.29
N PRO A 2 -8.97 29.02 -24.41
CA PRO A 2 -9.43 29.06 -23.03
C PRO A 2 -8.76 30.22 -22.27
N SER A 3 -9.53 30.92 -21.43
CA SER A 3 -9.09 32.07 -20.63
C SER A 3 -8.11 31.65 -19.53
N TYR A 4 -7.05 32.45 -19.28
CA TYR A 4 -5.98 32.16 -18.32
C TYR A 4 -6.46 31.86 -16.88
N SER A 5 -7.60 32.43 -16.47
CA SER A 5 -8.21 32.17 -15.16
C SER A 5 -8.69 30.73 -14.99
N GLU A 6 -9.22 30.12 -16.05
CA GLU A 6 -9.71 28.74 -16.06
C GLU A 6 -8.54 27.73 -15.97
N LEU A 7 -7.42 28.05 -16.63
CA LEU A 7 -6.21 27.23 -16.63
C LEU A 7 -5.54 27.21 -15.25
N ARG A 8 -5.53 28.36 -14.56
CA ARG A 8 -5.07 28.46 -13.16
C ARG A 8 -5.96 27.65 -12.21
N LYS A 9 -7.28 27.71 -12.36
CA LYS A 9 -8.24 26.96 -11.54
C LYS A 9 -8.07 25.45 -11.74
N THR A 10 -7.93 25.00 -13.00
CA THR A 10 -7.61 23.61 -13.36
C THR A 10 -6.30 23.15 -12.74
N ASN A 11 -5.22 23.93 -12.83
CA ASN A 11 -3.92 23.56 -12.26
C ASN A 11 -3.97 23.41 -10.74
N HIS A 12 -4.67 24.32 -10.05
CA HIS A 12 -4.79 24.27 -8.59
C HIS A 12 -5.58 23.04 -8.14
N PHE A 13 -6.69 22.74 -8.82
CA PHE A 13 -7.49 21.55 -8.55
C PHE A 13 -6.71 20.26 -8.82
N TYR A 14 -5.94 20.24 -9.90
CA TYR A 14 -5.12 19.11 -10.30
C TYR A 14 -3.99 18.83 -9.28
N TYR A 15 -3.33 19.88 -8.78
CA TYR A 15 -2.38 19.77 -7.67
C TYR A 15 -3.04 19.26 -6.39
N PHE A 16 -4.24 19.74 -6.07
CA PHE A 16 -4.98 19.32 -4.88
C PHE A 16 -5.29 17.83 -4.91
N ILE A 17 -5.77 17.32 -6.06
CA ILE A 17 -6.03 15.89 -6.26
C ILE A 17 -4.74 15.07 -6.14
N LYS A 18 -3.63 15.50 -6.75
CA LYS A 18 -2.32 14.83 -6.62
C LYS A 18 -1.85 14.76 -5.17
N PHE A 19 -2.03 15.86 -4.43
CA PHE A 19 -1.65 15.96 -3.02
C PHE A 19 -2.50 15.05 -2.12
N THR A 20 -3.83 15.06 -2.30
CA THR A 20 -4.74 14.18 -1.57
C THR A 20 -4.44 12.70 -1.82
N LEU A 21 -4.20 12.30 -3.07
CA LEU A 21 -3.81 10.93 -3.44
C LEU A 21 -2.50 10.52 -2.75
N ASN A 22 -1.51 11.41 -2.74
CA ASN A 22 -0.23 11.16 -2.09
C ASN A 22 -0.37 10.99 -0.57
N ILE A 23 -1.16 11.85 0.08
CA ILE A 23 -1.44 11.73 1.53
C ILE A 23 -2.15 10.41 1.83
N TYR A 24 -3.14 10.02 1.02
CA TYR A 24 -3.85 8.76 1.23
C TYR A 24 -2.91 7.56 1.10
N SER A 25 -2.00 7.57 0.13
CA SER A 25 -1.00 6.51 -0.05
C SER A 25 0.02 6.47 1.09
N MET A 26 0.46 7.63 1.60
CA MET A 26 1.33 7.75 2.78
C MET A 26 0.69 7.13 4.02
N LEU A 27 -0.57 7.47 4.30
CA LEU A 27 -1.30 6.94 5.46
C LEU A 27 -1.47 5.43 5.38
N PHE A 28 -1.79 4.91 4.19
CA PHE A 28 -1.90 3.46 3.97
C PHE A 28 -0.55 2.75 4.12
N SER A 29 0.53 3.35 3.60
CA SER A 29 1.88 2.83 3.76
C SER A 29 2.31 2.78 5.22
N LEU A 30 1.95 3.79 6.02
CA LEU A 30 2.18 3.83 7.46
C LEU A 30 1.44 2.70 8.17
N MET A 31 0.17 2.47 7.84
CA MET A 31 -0.60 1.36 8.39
C MET A 31 0.02 0.00 8.04
N GLY A 32 0.45 -0.20 6.79
CA GLY A 32 1.14 -1.43 6.35
C GLY A 32 2.46 -1.64 7.09
N LEU A 33 3.23 -0.58 7.33
CA LEU A 33 4.49 -0.63 8.08
C LEU A 33 4.26 -0.97 9.56
N CYS A 34 3.21 -0.40 10.18
CA CYS A 34 2.82 -0.76 11.55
C CYS A 34 2.48 -2.25 11.67
N VAL A 35 1.70 -2.79 10.72
CA VAL A 35 1.35 -4.22 10.68
C VAL A 35 2.59 -5.09 10.47
N LEU A 36 3.52 -4.68 9.60
CA LEU A 36 4.81 -5.35 9.41
C LEU A 36 5.64 -5.38 10.70
N CYS A 37 5.78 -4.25 11.39
CA CYS A 37 6.49 -4.17 12.67
C CYS A 37 5.87 -5.09 13.73
N VAL A 38 4.55 -5.09 13.87
CA VAL A 38 3.84 -5.97 14.81
C VAL A 38 4.01 -7.44 14.42
N GLY A 39 3.95 -7.77 13.13
CA GLY A 39 4.19 -9.13 12.63
C GLY A 39 5.61 -9.63 12.95
N VAL A 40 6.63 -8.81 12.70
CA VAL A 40 8.02 -9.14 13.05
C VAL A 40 8.20 -9.25 14.57
N TYR A 41 7.57 -8.37 15.35
CA TYR A 41 7.62 -8.45 16.80
C TYR A 41 7.01 -9.77 17.32
N ALA A 42 5.87 -10.18 16.75
CA ALA A 42 5.22 -11.44 17.07
C ALA A 42 6.07 -12.68 16.68
N GLU A 43 6.83 -12.60 15.58
CA GLU A 43 7.78 -13.65 15.18
C GLU A 43 8.96 -13.75 16.15
N VAL A 44 9.55 -12.62 16.56
CA VAL A 44 10.72 -12.59 17.46
C VAL A 44 10.39 -13.13 18.84
N GLU A 45 9.22 -12.79 19.38
CA GLU A 45 8.78 -13.27 20.70
C GLU A 45 8.47 -14.78 20.67
N ARG A 46 8.10 -15.32 19.49
CA ARG A 46 7.84 -16.74 19.26
C ARG A 46 9.07 -17.59 18.97
N GLN A 47 10.11 -17.04 18.33
CA GLN A 47 11.38 -17.76 18.13
C GLN A 47 12.06 -18.19 19.44
N LYS A 48 11.73 -17.51 20.55
CA LYS A 48 12.26 -17.81 21.89
C LYS A 48 11.58 -19.02 22.56
N ASN A 49 10.37 -19.42 22.13
CA ASN A 49 9.57 -20.53 22.68
C ASN A 49 9.40 -21.68 21.67
N ARG A 50 10.49 -22.13 21.04
CA ARG A 50 10.49 -23.22 20.05
C ARG A 50 9.61 -24.42 20.47
N THR A 51 8.79 -24.89 19.51
CA THR A 51 8.30 -26.30 19.32
C THR A 51 6.82 -26.64 19.57
N LEU A 52 5.89 -25.70 19.66
CA LEU A 52 4.45 -26.04 19.61
C LEU A 52 3.76 -25.14 18.60
N GLU A 53 3.00 -25.75 17.68
CA GLU A 53 1.97 -25.10 16.86
C GLU A 53 2.46 -24.32 15.62
N GLY A 54 2.75 -25.04 14.54
CA GLY A 54 2.78 -24.47 13.17
C GLY A 54 1.51 -23.70 12.77
N LEU A 55 0.47 -23.74 13.60
CA LEU A 55 -0.76 -22.96 13.47
C LEU A 55 -0.60 -21.48 13.85
N PHE A 56 0.39 -21.09 14.66
CA PHE A 56 0.56 -19.69 15.11
C PHE A 56 1.72 -18.95 14.40
N LEU A 57 2.69 -19.67 13.82
CA LEU A 57 3.59 -19.05 12.83
C LEU A 57 2.80 -18.65 11.57
N ALA A 58 1.84 -19.48 11.15
CA ALA A 58 0.99 -19.21 10.00
C ALA A 58 0.32 -17.81 10.01
N PRO A 59 -0.39 -17.38 11.08
CA PRO A 59 -1.02 -16.06 11.14
C PRO A 59 -0.02 -14.90 11.20
N ALA A 60 1.12 -15.06 11.88
CA ALA A 60 2.16 -14.01 11.95
C ALA A 60 2.85 -13.81 10.59
N VAL A 61 3.20 -14.90 9.91
CA VAL A 61 3.75 -14.88 8.55
C VAL A 61 2.73 -14.29 7.56
N VAL A 62 1.45 -14.64 7.66
CA VAL A 62 0.39 -14.04 6.83
C VAL A 62 0.28 -12.53 7.08
N LEU A 63 0.40 -12.06 8.33
CA LEU A 63 0.39 -10.62 8.65
C LEU A 63 1.60 -9.87 8.03
N ILE A 64 2.79 -10.47 8.07
CA ILE A 64 4.00 -9.92 7.42
C ILE A 64 3.81 -9.87 5.91
N LEU A 65 3.33 -10.96 5.31
CA LEU A 65 3.10 -11.05 3.86
C LEU A 65 2.07 -10.01 3.40
N LEU A 66 0.98 -9.88 4.15
CA LEU A 66 -0.09 -8.93 3.88
C LEU A 66 0.42 -7.48 4.03
N GLY A 67 1.17 -7.16 5.08
CA GLY A 67 1.81 -5.86 5.25
C GLY A 67 2.77 -5.49 4.13
N LEU A 68 3.57 -6.46 3.65
CA LEU A 68 4.50 -6.28 2.53
C LEU A 68 3.78 -5.99 1.20
N VAL A 69 2.68 -6.70 0.92
CA VAL A 69 1.85 -6.47 -0.28
C VAL A 69 1.24 -5.07 -0.22
N MET A 70 0.70 -4.67 0.93
CA MET A 70 0.12 -3.33 1.11
C MET A 70 1.18 -2.23 0.94
N PHE A 71 2.39 -2.43 1.47
CA PHE A 71 3.51 -1.49 1.33
C PHE A 71 3.95 -1.32 -0.13
N THR A 72 4.14 -2.42 -0.86
CA THR A 72 4.53 -2.38 -2.28
C THR A 72 3.48 -1.70 -3.14
N VAL A 73 2.19 -1.95 -2.90
CA VAL A 73 1.08 -1.25 -3.59
C VAL A 73 1.11 0.26 -3.33
N SER A 74 1.36 0.69 -2.09
CA SER A 74 1.49 2.12 -1.75
C SER A 74 2.68 2.81 -2.43
N VAL A 75 3.85 2.16 -2.47
CA VAL A 75 5.04 2.71 -3.14
C VAL A 75 4.76 2.88 -4.63
N VAL A 76 4.16 1.87 -5.25
CA VAL A 76 3.74 1.93 -6.66
C VAL A 76 2.70 3.04 -6.84
N GLY A 77 1.73 3.21 -5.92
CA GLY A 77 0.76 4.31 -5.92
C GLY A 77 1.38 5.71 -5.85
N MET A 78 2.42 5.88 -5.02
CA MET A 78 3.19 7.12 -4.93
C MET A 78 3.94 7.43 -6.23
N VAL A 79 4.63 6.44 -6.79
CA VAL A 79 5.34 6.56 -8.07
C VAL A 79 4.36 6.83 -9.23
N GLY A 80 3.16 6.27 -9.16
CA GLY A 80 2.08 6.50 -10.12
C GLY A 80 1.46 7.88 -10.06
N SER A 81 1.40 8.52 -8.89
CA SER A 81 0.91 9.90 -8.77
C SER A 81 1.82 10.91 -9.51
N LEU A 82 3.12 10.59 -9.60
CA LEU A 82 4.12 11.39 -10.31
C LEU A 82 4.16 11.12 -11.82
N ARG A 83 3.82 9.89 -12.26
CA ARG A 83 3.85 9.49 -13.66
C ARG A 83 2.42 9.38 -14.19
N ASP A 84 1.95 10.44 -14.84
CA ASP A 84 0.65 10.63 -15.53
C ASP A 84 0.25 9.45 -16.46
N ASN A 85 0.01 8.27 -15.90
CA ASN A 85 -0.35 7.09 -16.68
C ASN A 85 -1.30 6.19 -15.90
N LYS A 86 -2.52 6.08 -16.45
CA LYS A 86 -3.64 5.25 -15.98
C LYS A 86 -3.33 3.75 -15.88
N THR A 87 -2.14 3.32 -16.25
CA THR A 87 -1.64 1.92 -16.20
C THR A 87 -1.50 1.38 -14.78
N LEU A 88 -1.31 2.24 -13.79
CA LEU A 88 -0.99 1.81 -12.43
C LEU A 88 -2.21 1.26 -11.68
N LEU A 89 -3.41 1.78 -11.96
CA LEU A 89 -4.68 1.32 -11.38
C LEU A 89 -5.05 -0.10 -11.86
N HIS A 90 -4.62 -0.47 -13.07
CA HIS A 90 -4.88 -1.79 -13.64
C HIS A 90 -4.00 -2.88 -13.00
N MET A 91 -2.76 -2.55 -12.62
CA MET A 91 -1.84 -3.47 -11.94
C MET A 91 -2.29 -3.75 -10.50
N VAL A 92 -2.70 -2.73 -9.75
CA VAL A 92 -3.20 -2.90 -8.36
C VAL A 92 -4.45 -3.77 -8.32
N ARG A 93 -5.39 -3.58 -9.26
CA ARG A 93 -6.57 -4.45 -9.41
C ARG A 93 -6.19 -5.92 -9.66
N ARG A 94 -5.10 -6.18 -10.40
CA ARG A 94 -4.65 -7.53 -10.74
C ARG A 94 -3.93 -8.20 -9.56
N SER A 95 -3.10 -7.47 -8.82
CA SER A 95 -2.39 -8.00 -7.66
C SER A 95 -3.32 -8.32 -6.50
N SER A 96 -4.34 -7.49 -6.21
CA SER A 96 -5.35 -7.82 -5.20
C SER A 96 -6.21 -9.04 -5.56
N LEU A 97 -6.49 -9.25 -6.85
CA LEU A 97 -7.28 -10.40 -7.33
C LEU A 97 -6.51 -11.73 -7.26
N LEU A 98 -5.19 -11.71 -7.52
CA LEU A 98 -4.31 -12.88 -7.43
C LEU A 98 -4.11 -13.34 -5.98
N LEU A 99 -4.04 -12.41 -5.03
CA LEU A 99 -3.91 -12.75 -3.61
C LEU A 99 -5.17 -13.43 -3.05
N LEU A 100 -6.36 -13.02 -3.53
CA LEU A 100 -7.65 -13.63 -3.16
C LEU A 100 -7.88 -15.00 -3.83
N LEU A 101 -7.27 -15.26 -4.98
CA LEU A 101 -7.39 -16.55 -5.70
C LEU A 101 -6.50 -17.65 -5.10
N MET A 102 -5.44 -17.28 -4.37
CA MET A 102 -4.46 -18.18 -3.77
C MET A 102 -4.76 -18.54 -2.31
N LEU A 103 -5.81 -17.95 -1.72
CA LEU A 103 -6.23 -18.12 -0.33
C LEU A 103 -7.57 -18.86 -0.28
#